data_AF-A0A5N3S9V0-F1
#
_entry.id   AF-A0A5N3S9V0-F1
#
_cell.length_a   1.000
_cell.length_b   1.000
_cell.length_c   1.000
_cell.angle_alpha   90.00
_cell.angle_beta   90.00
_cell.angle_gamma   90.00
#
_symmetry.space_group_name_H-M   'P 1'
#
loop_
_entity.id
_entity.type
_entity.pdbx_description
1 polymer ?
#
loop_
_entity_poly.entity_id
_entity_poly.type
_entity_poly.pdbx_seq_one_letter_code
_entity_poly.pdbx_strand_id
1 'polypeptide(L)' 'MSGYPATHFCKKCNRETPHREILVRQPSSYDQDKTWFGKVKLFAHTIINGGHYYNMDRYVTCKVCGTKERDNWGSEFE' A
#
# COMPACT_ATOMS: atom_id res chain seq x y z
N MET A 1 5.53 -3.81 -17.07
CA MET A 1 6.43 -3.85 -15.90
C MET A 1 6.52 -5.29 -15.39
N SER A 2 7.51 -6.05 -15.86
CA SER A 2 7.75 -7.42 -15.41
C SER A 2 8.73 -7.38 -14.23
N GLY A 3 8.23 -7.05 -13.04
CA GLY A 3 8.99 -7.29 -11.82
C GLY A 3 9.12 -8.80 -11.65
N TYR A 4 10.34 -9.34 -11.70
CA TYR A 4 10.61 -10.73 -11.38
C TYR A 4 9.87 -11.09 -10.08
N PRO A 5 9.12 -12.20 -10.01
CA PRO A 5 8.44 -12.56 -8.77
C PRO A 5 9.51 -12.81 -7.72
N ALA A 6 9.60 -11.92 -6.74
CA ALA A 6 10.39 -12.17 -5.55
C ALA A 6 9.89 -13.49 -4.94
N THR A 7 10.81 -14.42 -4.72
CA THR A 7 10.54 -15.65 -3.99
C THR A 7 10.34 -15.29 -2.54
N HIS A 8 9.22 -15.71 -1.96
CA HIS A 8 8.93 -15.53 -0.55
C HIS A 8 8.37 -16.83 0.03
N PHE A 9 8.62 -17.05 1.31
CA PHE A 9 8.04 -18.17 2.04
C PHE A 9 6.53 -18.00 2.20
N CYS A 10 5.75 -18.92 1.63
CA CYS A 10 4.30 -18.93 1.82
C CYS A 10 3.92 -19.83 3.00
N LYS A 11 3.27 -19.25 4.01
CA LYS A 11 2.83 -19.99 5.22
C LYS A 11 1.86 -21.13 4.92
N LYS A 12 0.97 -20.96 3.93
CA LYS A 12 0.03 -22.04 3.53
C LYS A 12 0.69 -23.16 2.73
N CYS A 13 1.62 -22.82 1.84
CA CYS A 13 2.36 -23.83 1.07
C CYS A 13 3.49 -24.47 1.89
N ASN A 14 3.88 -23.84 2.99
CA ASN A 14 5.02 -24.19 3.84
C ASN A 14 6.34 -24.36 3.07
N ARG A 15 6.54 -23.50 2.06
CA ARG A 15 7.74 -23.49 1.20
C ARG A 15 7.90 -22.14 0.51
N GLU A 16 9.10 -21.91 -0.03
CA GLU A 16 9.39 -20.80 -0.94
C GLU A 16 8.52 -20.91 -2.21
N THR A 17 7.86 -19.80 -2.56
CA THR A 17 7.03 -19.73 -3.76
C THR A 17 7.13 -18.35 -4.41
N PRO A 18 6.91 -18.25 -5.74
CA PRO A 18 6.84 -16.95 -6.40
C PRO A 18 5.61 -16.17 -5.91
N HIS A 19 5.81 -14.90 -5.53
CA HIS A 19 4.72 -14.01 -5.15
C HIS A 19 4.55 -12.87 -6.17
N ARG A 20 3.33 -12.33 -6.22
CA ARG A 20 3.03 -11.04 -6.85
C ARG A 20 2.93 -10.00 -5.76
N GLU A 21 3.61 -8.88 -5.94
CA GLU A 21 3.53 -7.74 -5.03
C GLU A 21 2.71 -6.61 -5.65
N ILE A 22 1.87 -5.97 -4.84
CA ILE A 22 1.16 -4.75 -5.20
C ILE A 22 1.27 -3.74 -4.05
N LEU A 23 1.47 -2.47 -4.38
CA LEU A 23 1.35 -1.38 -3.44
C LEU A 23 -0.02 -0.72 -3.64
N VAL A 24 -0.75 -0.54 -2.55
CA VAL A 24 -2.08 0.08 -2.55
C VAL A 24 -2.05 1.27 -1.61
N ARG A 25 -2.52 2.44 -2.06
CA ARG A 25 -2.59 3.63 -1.21
C ARG A 25 -3.54 3.38 -0.04
N GLN A 26 -3.09 3.64 1.18
CA GLN A 26 -3.96 3.66 2.34
C GLN A 26 -4.95 4.84 2.23
N PRO A 27 -6.17 4.71 2.77
CA PRO A 27 -7.06 5.85 2.93
C PRO A 27 -6.48 6.80 3.97
N SER A 28 -6.36 8.08 3.62
CA SER A 28 -5.96 9.14 4.56
C SER A 28 -7.18 9.73 5.26
N SER A 29 -6.96 10.46 6.37
CA SER A 29 -8.02 11.24 7.03
C SER A 29 -8.68 12.25 6.08
N TYR A 30 -7.92 12.80 5.12
CA TYR A 30 -8.42 13.73 4.11
C TYR A 30 -9.37 13.10 3.09
N ASP A 31 -9.28 11.78 2.86
CA ASP A 31 -10.18 11.07 1.94
C ASP A 31 -11.57 10.85 2.54
N GLN A 32 -11.66 10.90 3.87
CA GLN A 32 -12.91 10.71 4.60
C GLN A 32 -13.75 11.99 4.66
N ASP A 33 -13.12 13.17 4.66
CA ASP A 33 -13.80 14.47 4.68
C ASP A 33 -14.12 14.97 3.25
N LYS A 34 -15.33 14.63 2.79
CA LYS A 34 -15.82 15.00 1.45
C LYS A 34 -16.46 16.39 1.37
N THR A 35 -16.45 17.16 2.46
CA THR A 35 -17.06 18.50 2.49
C THR A 35 -16.26 19.49 1.65
N TRP A 36 -16.87 20.65 1.35
CA TRP A 36 -16.17 21.74 0.67
C TRP A 36 -14.93 22.20 1.45
N PHE A 37 -15.05 22.31 2.77
CA PHE A 37 -13.93 22.67 3.65
C PHE A 37 -12.83 21.60 3.64
N GLY A 38 -13.20 20.31 3.65
CA GLY A 38 -12.26 19.20 3.51
C GLY A 38 -11.42 19.29 2.23
N LYS A 39 -12.05 19.64 1.11
CA LYS A 39 -11.35 19.85 -0.18
C LYS A 39 -10.37 21.02 -0.14
N VAL A 40 -10.77 22.15 0.47
CA VAL A 40 -9.88 23.31 0.63
C VAL A 40 -8.69 22.98 1.54
N LYS A 41 -8.93 22.26 2.64
CA LYS A 41 -7.88 21.81 3.55
C LYS A 41 -6.90 20.87 2.83
N LEU A 42 -7.40 19.90 2.06
CA LEU A 42 -6.57 19.00 1.27
C LEU A 42 -5.71 19.77 0.24
N PHE A 43 -6.30 20.75 -0.44
CA PHE A 43 -5.58 21.61 -1.38
C PHE A 43 -4.45 22.39 -0.69
N ALA A 44 -4.73 23.04 0.44
CA ALA A 44 -3.72 23.76 1.21
C ALA A 44 -2.59 22.84 1.71
N HIS A 45 -2.94 21.65 2.23
CA HIS A 45 -1.98 20.68 2.73
C HIS A 45 -1.07 20.13 1.62
N THR A 46 -1.61 19.94 0.41
CA THR A 46 -0.85 19.50 -0.76
C THR A 46 0.21 20.53 -1.17
N ILE A 47 -0.11 21.82 -1.06
CA ILE A 47 0.82 22.93 -1.39
C ILE A 47 1.91 23.08 -0.32
N ILE A 48 1.54 23.06 0.96
CA ILE A 48 2.47 23.32 2.08
C ILE A 48 3.50 22.19 2.22
N ASN A 49 3.07 20.93 2.08
CA ASN A 49 3.93 19.77 2.35
C ASN A 49 4.70 19.27 1.11
N GLY A 50 4.68 20.01 -0.01
CA GLY A 50 5.49 19.70 -1.18
C GLY A 50 5.09 18.44 -1.96
N GLY A 51 3.90 17.88 -1.70
CA GLY A 51 3.30 16.82 -2.52
C GLY A 51 3.44 15.38 -2.00
N HIS A 52 2.29 14.70 -2.08
CA HIS A 52 2.03 13.28 -2.40
C HIS A 52 2.80 12.14 -1.70
N TYR A 53 3.33 12.33 -0.49
CA TYR A 53 3.60 11.17 0.35
C TYR A 53 2.28 10.60 0.85
N TYR A 54 1.98 9.38 0.44
CA TYR A 54 0.86 8.61 0.94
C TYR A 54 1.39 7.38 1.64
N ASN A 55 0.80 7.03 2.77
CA ASN A 55 1.03 5.72 3.34
C ASN A 55 0.53 4.66 2.35
N MET A 56 1.32 3.61 2.16
CA MET A 56 1.04 2.54 1.20
C MET A 56 1.01 1.21 1.94
N ASP A 57 -0.03 0.43 1.69
CA ASP A 57 -0.06 -0.98 2.05
C ASP A 57 0.63 -1.81 0.96
N ARG A 58 1.60 -2.62 1.35
CA ARG A 58 2.19 -3.65 0.50
C ARG A 58 1.42 -4.94 0.70
N TYR A 59 0.89 -5.49 -0.40
CA TYR A 59 0.27 -6.80 -0.40
C TYR A 59 1.09 -7.78 -1.24
N VAL A 60 1.36 -8.94 -0.66
CA VAL A 60 2.05 -10.06 -1.32
C VAL A 60 1.03 -11.18 -1.54
N THR A 61 0.96 -11.70 -2.76
CA THR A 61 0.04 -12.78 -3.13
C THR A 61 0.81 -13.96 -3.68
N CYS A 62 0.71 -15.12 -3.04
CA CYS A 62 1.34 -16.35 -3.51
C CYS A 62 0.75 -16.74 -4.87
N LYS A 63 1.59 -16.92 -5.89
CA LYS A 63 1.13 -17.34 -7.23
C LYS A 63 0.75 -18.83 -7.30
N VAL A 64 1.06 -19.61 -6.26
CA VAL A 64 0.77 -21.06 -6.19
C VAL A 64 -0.57 -21.32 -5.50
N CYS A 65 -0.78 -20.80 -4.29
CA CYS A 65 -2.01 -21.05 -3.52
C CYS A 65 -2.99 -19.86 -3.50
N GLY A 66 -2.62 -18.70 -4.06
CA GLY A 66 -3.46 -17.51 -4.10
C GLY A 66 -3.60 -16.76 -2.78
N THR A 67 -2.93 -17.19 -1.70
CA THR A 67 -3.00 -16.50 -0.40
C THR A 67 -2.41 -15.11 -0.52
N LYS A 68 -3.20 -14.10 -0.12
CA LYS A 68 -2.82 -12.69 -0.07
C LYS A 68 -2.60 -12.27 1.38
N GLU A 69 -1.46 -11.66 1.65
CA GLU A 69 -1.09 -11.14 2.98
C GLU A 69 -0.71 -9.65 2.85
N ARG A 70 -0.99 -8.86 3.90
CA ARG A 70 -0.48 -7.49 4.03
C ARG A 70 0.89 -7.56 4.69
N ASP A 71 1.90 -7.02 4.04
CA ASP A 71 3.32 -7.14 4.39
C ASP A 71 4.00 -5.76 4.37
N ASN A 72 3.53 -4.87 5.24
CA ASN A 72 4.06 -3.52 5.42
C ASN A 72 5.31 -3.56 6.29
N TRP A 73 6.35 -2.85 5.88
CA TRP A 73 7.63 -2.78 6.59
C TRP A 73 7.90 -1.32 6.97
N GLY A 74 8.35 -1.08 8.19
CA GLY A 74 8.57 0.27 8.73
C GLY A 74 7.36 0.87 9.44
N SER A 75 7.46 2.15 9.80
CA SER A 75 6.41 2.94 10.45
C SER A 75 5.69 3.84 9.46
N GLU A 76 4.38 4.01 9.66
CA GLU A 76 3.55 4.95 8.90
C GLU A 76 4.03 6.39 9.12
N PHE A 77 3.87 7.23 8.09
CA PHE A 77 4.44 8.57 8.03
C PHE A 77 3.48 9.67 8.56
N GLU A 78 2.20 9.33 8.77
CA GLU A 78 1.15 10.26 9.19
C GLU A 78 1.14 10.54 10.70
#